data_AF-A0A538ADV1-F1
#
_entry.id   AF-A0A538ADV1-F1
#
_cell.length_a   1.000
_cell.length_b   1.000
_cell.length_c   1.000
_cell.angle_alpha   90.00
_cell.angle_beta   90.00
_cell.angle_gamma   90.00
#
_symmetry.space_group_name_H-M   'P 1'
#
loop_
_entity.id
_entity.type
_entity.pdbx_description
1 polymer ?
#
loop_
_entity_poly.entity_id
_entity_poly.type
_entity_poly.pdbx_seq_one_letter_code
_entity_poly.pdbx_strand_id
1 'polypeptide(L)'
;MFSLVVACAAGCQDSERDSSASFRSKTNAICKTQRAELEAAEAKSRIGINAQVIALMRRHLDELRRQEPPASIAARMKHWLTAGDQLIGILLRQNRVLTRDLVRVDAAMRRGARKPRRKLTEWDLEHPTASIIGELERLPEYQKFQADGRAILRKSAPVEARFVRLGRELGLRECVR
;
A
#
# COMPACT_ATOMS: atom_id res chain seq x y z
N MET A 1 18.98 -64.78 4.20
CA MET A 1 17.87 -64.08 3.52
C MET A 1 17.97 -62.60 3.85
N PHE A 2 18.05 -61.79 2.79
CA PHE A 2 18.01 -60.32 2.65
C PHE A 2 17.93 -59.39 3.87
N SER A 3 18.90 -58.46 3.91
CA SER A 3 18.87 -57.16 4.57
C SER A 3 17.62 -56.34 4.20
N LEU A 4 17.11 -55.54 5.14
CA LEU A 4 16.66 -54.20 4.77
C LEU A 4 16.93 -53.19 5.89
N VAL A 5 17.72 -52.21 5.49
CA VAL A 5 18.22 -51.06 6.23
C VAL A 5 17.06 -50.10 6.50
N VAL A 6 16.80 -49.79 7.77
CA VAL A 6 16.01 -48.61 8.16
C VAL A 6 16.97 -47.45 8.34
N ALA A 7 17.27 -46.76 7.24
CA ALA A 7 17.92 -45.47 7.24
C ALA A 7 17.18 -44.57 6.25
N CYS A 8 16.29 -43.71 6.76
CA CYS A 8 15.79 -42.52 6.06
C CYS A 8 14.97 -41.66 7.02
N ALA A 9 15.64 -40.85 7.84
CA ALA A 9 14.98 -39.76 8.57
C ALA A 9 15.79 -38.45 8.55
N ALA A 10 16.94 -38.40 7.88
CA ALA A 10 17.79 -37.20 7.83
C ALA A 10 17.74 -36.43 6.49
N GLY A 11 17.08 -36.96 5.44
CA GLY A 11 17.20 -36.41 4.08
C GLY A 11 16.08 -35.46 3.60
N CYS A 12 14.94 -35.37 4.30
CA CYS A 12 13.80 -34.59 3.81
C CYS A 12 13.81 -33.13 4.28
N GLN A 13 14.47 -32.81 5.40
CA GLN A 13 14.46 -31.46 5.96
C GLN A 13 15.38 -30.49 5.19
N ASP A 14 16.47 -30.98 4.60
CA ASP A 14 17.41 -30.13 3.87
C ASP A 14 16.85 -29.71 2.49
N SER A 15 16.18 -30.63 1.79
CA SER A 15 15.47 -30.34 0.52
C SER A 15 14.34 -29.29 0.70
N GLU A 16 13.56 -29.39 1.78
CA GLU A 16 12.51 -28.39 2.07
C GLU A 16 13.07 -27.02 2.48
N ARG A 17 14.21 -26.99 3.17
CA ARG A 17 14.89 -25.74 3.53
C ARG A 17 15.48 -25.04 2.32
N ASP A 18 16.12 -25.79 1.43
CA ASP A 18 16.74 -25.27 0.20
C ASP A 18 15.69 -24.81 -0.81
N SER A 19 14.60 -25.56 -0.99
CA SER A 19 13.48 -25.12 -1.84
C SER A 19 12.82 -23.85 -1.32
N SER A 20 12.64 -23.72 0.00
CA SER A 20 12.11 -22.50 0.61
C SER A 20 13.06 -21.31 0.49
N ALA A 21 14.37 -21.52 0.63
CA ALA A 21 15.39 -20.48 0.44
C ALA A 21 15.44 -19.99 -1.01
N SER A 22 15.45 -20.92 -1.97
CA SER A 22 15.41 -20.63 -3.41
C SER A 22 14.14 -19.85 -3.80
N PHE A 23 12.97 -20.30 -3.32
CA PHE A 23 11.70 -19.60 -3.52
C PHE A 23 11.76 -18.16 -3.01
N ARG A 24 12.19 -17.95 -1.75
CA ARG A 24 12.31 -16.61 -1.15
C ARG A 24 13.25 -15.70 -1.94
N SER A 25 14.37 -16.22 -2.41
CA SER A 25 15.33 -15.47 -3.24
C SER A 25 14.67 -15.00 -4.55
N LYS A 26 14.01 -15.92 -5.25
CA LYS A 26 13.29 -15.62 -6.51
C LYS A 26 12.17 -14.60 -6.29
N THR A 27 11.34 -14.78 -5.26
CA THR A 27 10.24 -13.86 -4.95
C THR A 27 10.76 -12.46 -4.59
N ASN A 28 11.85 -12.37 -3.81
CA ASN A 28 12.48 -11.07 -3.52
C ASN A 28 13.01 -10.39 -4.78
N ALA A 29 13.59 -11.15 -5.73
CA ALA A 29 14.03 -10.59 -7.01
C ALA A 29 12.86 -10.01 -7.82
N ILE A 30 11.71 -10.70 -7.85
CA ILE A 30 10.47 -10.19 -8.46
C ILE A 30 10.05 -8.88 -7.79
N CYS A 31 9.93 -8.88 -6.46
CA CYS A 31 9.50 -7.69 -5.71
C CYS A 31 10.43 -6.50 -5.88
N LYS A 32 11.75 -6.73 -5.99
CA LYS A 32 12.72 -5.66 -6.26
C LYS A 32 12.46 -4.97 -7.60
N THR A 33 12.20 -5.76 -8.66
CA THR A 33 11.84 -5.21 -9.98
C THR A 33 10.51 -4.47 -9.92
N GLN A 34 9.49 -5.09 -9.31
CA GLN A 34 8.17 -4.51 -9.14
C GLN A 34 8.20 -3.17 -8.39
N ARG A 35 9.02 -3.07 -7.34
CA ARG A 35 9.22 -1.82 -6.60
C ARG A 35 9.79 -0.70 -7.47
N ALA A 36 10.81 -0.98 -8.29
CA ALA A 36 11.36 0.01 -9.20
C ALA A 36 10.30 0.52 -10.21
N GLU A 37 9.41 -0.36 -10.68
CA GLU A 37 8.28 0.04 -11.52
C GLU A 37 7.28 0.94 -10.78
N LEU A 38 6.98 0.62 -9.51
CA LEU A 38 6.08 1.42 -8.66
C LEU A 38 6.67 2.81 -8.40
N GLU A 39 7.94 2.90 -8.01
CA GLU A 39 8.64 4.17 -7.79
C GLU A 39 8.63 5.04 -9.06
N ALA A 40 8.85 4.44 -10.22
CA ALA A 40 8.79 5.14 -11.51
C ALA A 40 7.35 5.60 -11.88
N ALA A 41 6.32 4.83 -11.51
CA ALA A 41 4.93 5.19 -11.72
C ALA A 41 4.49 6.31 -10.76
N GLU A 42 4.93 6.26 -9.50
CA GLU A 42 4.68 7.30 -8.50
C GLU A 42 5.33 8.64 -8.88
N ALA A 43 6.56 8.62 -9.37
CA ALA A 43 7.24 9.85 -9.84
C ALA A 43 6.50 10.56 -10.98
N LYS A 44 5.73 9.81 -11.80
CA LYS A 44 4.89 10.36 -12.88
C LYS A 44 3.53 10.85 -12.37
N SER A 45 3.12 10.45 -11.17
CA SER A 45 1.85 10.86 -10.56
C SER A 45 1.99 12.21 -9.86
N ARG A 46 1.37 13.25 -10.41
CA ARG A 46 1.44 14.62 -9.83
C ARG A 46 0.47 14.85 -8.66
N ILE A 47 -0.56 14.01 -8.47
CA ILE A 47 -1.58 14.17 -7.42
C ILE A 47 -2.09 12.79 -6.98
N GLY A 48 -1.85 12.45 -5.71
CA GLY A 48 -2.48 11.30 -5.04
C GLY A 48 -2.15 9.92 -5.61
N ILE A 49 -2.63 8.88 -4.92
CA ILE A 49 -2.51 7.49 -5.37
C ILE A 49 -3.32 7.32 -6.66
N ASN A 50 -2.61 7.25 -7.78
CA ASN A 50 -3.19 7.18 -9.11
C ASN A 50 -3.79 5.79 -9.38
N ALA A 51 -4.87 5.73 -10.15
CA ALA A 51 -5.45 4.48 -10.64
C ALA A 51 -4.40 3.59 -11.33
N GLN A 52 -3.42 4.20 -11.99
CA GLN A 52 -2.30 3.49 -12.61
C GLN A 52 -1.42 2.74 -11.58
N VAL A 53 -1.07 3.38 -10.47
CA VAL A 53 -0.26 2.75 -9.41
C VAL A 53 -1.03 1.59 -8.78
N ILE A 54 -2.33 1.78 -8.52
CA ILE A 54 -3.19 0.72 -7.98
C ILE A 54 -3.29 -0.47 -8.95
N ALA A 55 -3.44 -0.20 -10.26
CA ALA A 55 -3.47 -1.24 -11.28
C ALA A 55 -2.14 -2.01 -11.36
N LEU A 56 -1.02 -1.30 -11.21
CA LEU A 56 0.31 -1.87 -11.17
C LEU A 56 0.49 -2.79 -9.95
N MET A 57 0.10 -2.34 -8.75
CA MET A 57 0.13 -3.17 -7.54
C MET A 57 -0.72 -4.44 -7.69
N ARG A 58 -1.90 -4.35 -8.34
CA ARG A 58 -2.75 -5.51 -8.59
C ARG A 58 -2.07 -6.52 -9.50
N ARG A 59 -1.47 -6.04 -10.60
CA ARG A 59 -0.69 -6.88 -11.53
C ARG A 59 0.46 -7.59 -10.80
N HIS A 60 1.15 -6.89 -9.90
CA HIS A 60 2.24 -7.45 -9.10
C HIS A 60 1.75 -8.56 -8.16
N LEU A 61 0.62 -8.38 -7.47
CA LEU A 61 0.02 -9.45 -6.67
C LEU A 61 -0.40 -10.66 -7.52
N ASP A 62 -0.96 -10.42 -8.71
CA ASP A 62 -1.34 -11.50 -9.64
C ASP A 62 -0.11 -12.29 -10.13
N GLU A 63 1.01 -11.63 -10.36
CA GLU A 63 2.28 -12.30 -10.69
C GLU A 63 2.81 -13.14 -9.54
N LEU A 64 2.72 -12.64 -8.31
CA LEU A 64 3.13 -13.38 -7.11
C LEU A 64 2.24 -14.59 -6.83
N ARG A 65 0.94 -14.53 -7.18
CA ARG A 65 0.01 -15.67 -7.09
C ARG A 65 0.36 -16.81 -8.04
N ARG A 66 1.04 -16.52 -9.16
CA ARG A 66 1.46 -17.55 -10.13
C ARG A 66 2.69 -18.32 -9.66
N GLN A 67 3.35 -17.87 -8.60
CA GLN A 67 4.44 -18.64 -8.01
C GLN A 67 3.86 -19.81 -7.23
N GLU A 68 4.46 -20.99 -7.36
CA GLU A 68 4.11 -22.16 -6.56
C GLU A 68 4.97 -22.16 -5.28
N PRO A 69 4.42 -21.78 -4.12
CA PRO A 69 5.15 -21.85 -2.88
C PRO A 69 5.36 -23.31 -2.44
N PRO A 70 6.51 -23.64 -1.82
CA PRO A 70 6.66 -24.89 -1.09
C PRO A 70 5.53 -25.07 -0.06
N ALA A 71 5.11 -26.32 0.16
CA ALA A 71 3.98 -26.66 1.04
C ALA A 71 4.12 -26.07 2.45
N SER A 72 5.36 -26.01 2.96
CA SER A 72 5.71 -25.47 4.28
C SER A 72 5.37 -23.98 4.47
N ILE A 73 5.27 -23.19 3.39
CA ILE A 73 4.99 -21.74 3.45
C ILE A 73 3.71 -21.32 2.71
N ALA A 74 3.05 -22.23 1.99
CA ALA A 74 1.91 -21.94 1.12
C ALA A 74 0.76 -21.23 1.85
N ALA A 75 0.38 -21.70 3.04
CA ALA A 75 -0.69 -21.09 3.82
C ALA A 75 -0.36 -19.64 4.24
N ARG A 76 0.88 -19.40 4.67
CA ARG A 76 1.33 -18.06 5.06
C ARG A 76 1.43 -17.13 3.85
N MET A 77 1.89 -17.62 2.70
CA MET A 77 1.90 -16.88 1.43
C MET A 77 0.48 -16.46 1.03
N LYS A 78 -0.51 -17.36 1.14
CA LYS A 78 -1.92 -17.05 0.87
C LYS A 78 -2.46 -15.93 1.78
N HIS A 79 -2.15 -15.97 3.07
CA HIS A 79 -2.55 -14.91 4.01
C HIS A 79 -1.88 -13.57 3.70
N TRP A 80 -0.60 -13.59 3.30
CA TRP A 80 0.13 -12.39 2.91
C TRP A 80 -0.47 -11.74 1.65
N LEU A 81 -0.75 -12.54 0.61
CA LEU A 81 -1.39 -12.07 -0.62
C LEU A 81 -2.81 -11.51 -0.36
N THR A 82 -3.56 -12.13 0.56
CA THR A 82 -4.88 -11.64 1.00
C THR A 82 -4.78 -10.28 1.70
N ALA A 83 -3.75 -10.06 2.51
CA ALA A 83 -3.48 -8.75 3.11
C ALA A 83 -3.15 -7.71 2.02
N GLY A 84 -2.42 -8.10 0.97
CA GLY A 84 -2.17 -7.27 -0.21
C GLY A 84 -3.47 -6.85 -0.93
N ASP A 85 -4.41 -7.78 -1.13
CA ASP A 85 -5.72 -7.46 -1.73
C ASP A 85 -6.51 -6.44 -0.92
N GLN A 86 -6.48 -6.59 0.40
CA GLN A 86 -7.16 -5.66 1.30
C GLN A 86 -6.54 -4.27 1.24
N LEU A 87 -5.21 -4.16 1.14
CA LEU A 87 -4.54 -2.88 0.91
C LEU A 87 -5.00 -2.26 -0.41
N ILE A 88 -5.01 -3.01 -1.52
CA ILE A 88 -5.51 -2.52 -2.80
C ILE A 88 -6.97 -2.06 -2.71
N GLY A 89 -7.83 -2.81 -2.02
CA GLY A 89 -9.22 -2.43 -1.79
C GLY A 89 -9.35 -1.10 -1.03
N ILE A 90 -8.48 -0.87 -0.04
CA ILE A 90 -8.43 0.39 0.70
C ILE A 90 -7.93 1.52 -0.19
N LEU A 91 -6.88 1.33 -0.99
CA LEU A 91 -6.36 2.34 -1.92
C LEU A 91 -7.40 2.71 -2.98
N LEU A 92 -8.15 1.74 -3.51
CA LEU A 92 -9.27 2.01 -4.43
C LEU A 92 -10.35 2.87 -3.77
N ARG A 93 -10.72 2.53 -2.53
CA ARG A 93 -11.70 3.31 -1.76
C ARG A 93 -11.17 4.72 -1.48
N GLN A 94 -9.90 4.83 -1.11
CA GLN A 94 -9.23 6.11 -0.88
C GLN A 94 -9.25 6.96 -2.15
N ASN A 95 -8.84 6.42 -3.29
CA ASN A 95 -8.82 7.15 -4.55
C ASN A 95 -10.22 7.68 -4.91
N ARG A 96 -11.28 6.87 -4.75
CA ARG A 96 -12.67 7.30 -4.98
C ARG A 96 -13.11 8.41 -4.03
N VAL A 97 -12.88 8.23 -2.73
CA VAL A 97 -13.30 9.18 -1.69
C VAL A 97 -12.56 10.50 -1.84
N LEU A 98 -11.23 10.47 -1.97
CA LEU A 98 -10.41 11.66 -2.15
C LEU A 98 -10.76 12.38 -3.45
N THR A 99 -10.94 11.67 -4.57
CA THR A 99 -11.36 12.31 -5.83
C THR A 99 -12.71 13.02 -5.67
N ARG A 100 -13.70 12.35 -5.09
CA ARG A 100 -15.03 12.94 -4.85
C ARG A 100 -14.95 14.16 -3.94
N ASP A 101 -14.23 14.04 -2.83
CA ASP A 101 -14.18 15.09 -1.81
C ASP A 101 -13.33 16.27 -2.26
N LEU A 102 -12.24 16.05 -3.00
CA LEU A 102 -11.46 17.12 -3.65
C LEU A 102 -12.33 17.94 -4.60
N VAL A 103 -13.18 17.31 -5.43
CA VAL A 103 -14.11 18.02 -6.31
C VAL A 103 -15.09 18.88 -5.49
N ARG A 104 -15.57 18.37 -4.34
CA ARG A 104 -16.46 19.13 -3.46
C ARG A 104 -15.77 20.32 -2.80
N VAL A 105 -14.52 20.13 -2.34
CA VAL A 105 -13.69 21.20 -1.78
C VAL A 105 -13.41 22.26 -2.85
N ASP A 106 -13.01 21.86 -4.06
CA ASP A 106 -12.79 22.79 -5.18
C ASP A 106 -14.07 23.58 -5.52
N ALA A 107 -15.22 22.90 -5.61
CA ALA A 107 -16.49 23.58 -5.84
C ALA A 107 -16.85 24.54 -4.68
N ALA A 108 -16.60 24.17 -3.43
CA ALA A 108 -16.84 25.02 -2.26
C ALA A 108 -15.93 26.25 -2.26
N MET A 109 -14.65 26.05 -2.57
CA MET A 109 -13.70 27.14 -2.77
C MET A 109 -14.21 28.07 -3.87
N ARG A 110 -14.58 27.56 -5.05
CA ARG A 110 -15.10 28.39 -6.16
C ARG A 110 -16.38 29.14 -5.80
N ARG A 111 -17.28 28.56 -5.01
CA ARG A 111 -18.48 29.24 -4.47
C ARG A 111 -18.11 30.37 -3.50
N GLY A 112 -17.08 30.17 -2.67
CA GLY A 112 -16.56 31.15 -1.72
C GLY A 112 -15.54 32.16 -2.29
N ALA A 113 -14.98 31.88 -3.47
CA ALA A 113 -13.79 32.53 -4.04
C ALA A 113 -13.95 33.99 -4.49
N ARG A 114 -15.02 34.70 -4.12
CA ARG A 114 -15.16 36.10 -4.58
C ARG A 114 -14.47 37.14 -3.70
N LYS A 115 -14.04 36.85 -2.47
CA LYS A 115 -13.11 37.68 -1.67
C LYS A 115 -12.79 37.02 -0.33
N PRO A 116 -11.59 37.21 0.24
CA PRO A 116 -11.36 37.01 1.67
C PRO A 116 -12.48 37.74 2.44
N ARG A 117 -13.23 37.02 3.29
CA ARG A 117 -14.32 37.64 4.07
C ARG A 117 -13.80 38.67 5.08
N ARG A 118 -12.50 38.63 5.38
CA ARG A 118 -11.77 39.53 6.28
C ARG A 118 -10.62 40.22 5.56
N LYS A 119 -10.21 41.40 6.04
CA LYS A 119 -8.97 42.05 5.59
C LYS A 119 -7.76 41.16 5.91
N LEU A 120 -6.79 41.13 5.01
CA LEU A 120 -5.50 40.48 5.24
C LEU A 120 -4.72 41.27 6.29
N THR A 121 -4.13 40.56 7.24
CA THR A 121 -3.25 41.09 8.28
C THR A 121 -1.79 40.97 7.84
N GLU A 122 -0.88 41.64 8.55
CA GLU A 122 0.57 41.51 8.32
C GLU A 122 1.04 40.06 8.47
N TRP A 123 0.53 39.34 9.49
CA TRP A 123 0.79 37.91 9.66
C TRP A 123 0.36 37.09 8.44
N ASP A 124 -0.78 37.42 7.82
CA ASP A 124 -1.26 36.65 6.66
C ASP A 124 -0.36 36.80 5.44
N LEU A 125 0.30 37.96 5.32
CA LEU A 125 1.26 38.24 4.25
C LEU A 125 2.60 37.55 4.51
N GLU A 126 3.02 37.46 5.78
CA GLU A 126 4.21 36.70 6.19
C GLU A 126 4.01 35.18 6.08
N HIS A 127 2.77 34.70 6.26
CA HIS A 127 2.43 33.28 6.29
C HIS A 127 1.28 32.92 5.33
N PRO A 128 1.45 33.14 4.02
CA PRO A 128 0.36 33.02 3.05
C PRO A 128 -0.20 31.59 2.95
N THR A 129 0.66 30.57 3.03
CA THR A 129 0.22 29.17 2.99
C THR A 129 -0.63 28.80 4.21
N ALA A 130 -0.18 29.17 5.41
CA ALA A 130 -0.90 28.89 6.65
C ALA A 130 -2.24 29.63 6.70
N SER A 131 -2.28 30.86 6.18
CA SER A 131 -3.52 31.65 6.02
C SER A 131 -4.53 30.95 5.11
N ILE A 132 -4.09 30.46 3.95
CA ILE A 132 -4.95 29.74 2.99
C ILE A 132 -5.49 28.45 3.63
N ILE A 133 -4.62 27.70 4.32
CA ILE A 133 -5.04 26.47 5.03
C ILE A 133 -6.07 26.80 6.12
N GLY A 134 -5.85 27.85 6.92
CA GLY A 134 -6.80 28.26 7.96
C GLY A 134 -8.18 28.66 7.41
N GLU A 135 -8.25 29.26 6.22
CA GLU A 135 -9.54 29.51 5.55
C GLU A 135 -10.17 28.22 5.01
N LEU A 136 -9.36 27.30 4.47
CA LEU A 136 -9.81 25.96 4.04
C LEU A 136 -10.40 25.16 5.21
N GLU A 137 -9.76 25.19 6.38
CA GLU A 137 -10.20 24.49 7.60
C GLU A 137 -11.59 24.90 8.08
N ARG A 138 -12.09 26.06 7.66
CA ARG A 138 -13.45 26.51 7.96
C ARG A 138 -14.50 25.96 7.00
N LEU A 139 -14.10 25.39 5.86
CA LEU A 139 -15.03 24.79 4.90
C LEU A 139 -15.50 23.42 5.40
N PRO A 140 -16.82 23.19 5.58
CA PRO A 140 -17.34 21.89 5.98
C PRO A 140 -16.91 20.76 5.04
N GLU A 141 -16.79 21.04 3.74
CA GLU A 141 -16.31 20.10 2.73
C GLU A 141 -14.86 19.67 2.97
N TYR A 142 -14.00 20.61 3.40
CA TYR A 142 -12.60 20.31 3.70
C TYR A 142 -12.44 19.59 5.05
N GLN A 143 -13.23 19.97 6.06
CA GLN A 143 -13.31 19.22 7.32
C GLN A 143 -13.74 17.77 7.08
N LYS A 144 -14.74 17.55 6.22
CA LYS A 144 -15.17 16.22 5.81
C LYS A 144 -14.06 15.47 5.06
N PHE A 145 -13.39 16.11 4.10
CA PHE A 145 -12.25 15.54 3.38
C PHE A 145 -11.17 15.04 4.34
N GLN A 146 -10.79 15.86 5.33
CA GLN A 146 -9.82 15.46 6.36
C GLN A 146 -10.34 14.30 7.23
N ALA A 147 -11.60 14.33 7.65
CA ALA A 147 -12.20 13.28 8.48
C ALA A 147 -12.24 11.94 7.75
N ASP A 148 -12.67 11.93 6.48
CA ASP A 148 -12.69 10.75 5.63
C ASP A 148 -11.25 10.23 5.39
N GLY A 149 -10.27 11.13 5.18
CA GLY A 149 -8.84 10.80 5.09
C GLY A 149 -8.30 10.12 6.36
N ARG A 150 -8.55 10.68 7.54
CA ARG A 150 -8.18 10.08 8.84
C ARG A 150 -8.84 8.71 9.04
N ALA A 151 -10.11 8.57 8.65
CA ALA A 151 -10.82 7.30 8.75
C ALA A 151 -10.22 6.22 7.83
N ILE A 152 -9.73 6.60 6.65
CA ILE A 152 -9.00 5.69 5.75
C ILE A 152 -7.68 5.25 6.40
N LEU A 153 -6.87 6.19 6.91
CA LEU A 153 -5.59 5.88 7.56
C LEU A 153 -5.76 4.93 8.75
N ARG A 154 -6.77 5.14 9.60
CA ARG A 154 -7.07 4.23 10.72
C ARG A 154 -7.45 2.83 10.26
N LYS A 155 -8.09 2.70 9.09
CA LYS A 155 -8.47 1.40 8.52
C LYS A 155 -7.31 0.71 7.80
N SER A 156 -6.40 1.47 7.18
CA SER A 156 -5.24 0.91 6.47
C SER A 156 -4.17 0.39 7.44
N ALA A 157 -3.89 1.13 8.51
CA ALA A 157 -2.80 0.82 9.44
C ALA A 157 -2.73 -0.65 9.92
N PRO A 158 -3.83 -1.29 10.41
CA PRO A 158 -3.75 -2.69 10.83
C PRO A 158 -3.54 -3.68 9.66
N VAL A 159 -4.03 -3.36 8.46
CA VAL A 159 -3.86 -4.20 7.28
C VAL A 159 -2.42 -4.12 6.79
N GLU A 160 -1.85 -2.92 6.75
CA GLU A 160 -0.46 -2.65 6.40
C GLU A 160 0.50 -3.34 7.38
N ALA A 161 0.27 -3.17 8.69
CA ALA A 161 1.06 -3.86 9.71
C ALA A 161 1.02 -5.38 9.55
N ARG A 162 -0.15 -5.96 9.23
CA ARG A 162 -0.28 -7.40 8.95
C ARG A 162 0.47 -7.80 7.68
N PHE A 163 0.37 -7.03 6.60
CA PHE A 163 1.08 -7.30 5.34
C PHE A 163 2.59 -7.30 5.56
N VAL A 164 3.13 -6.26 6.22
CA VAL A 164 4.56 -6.15 6.54
C VAL A 164 5.01 -7.28 7.43
N ARG A 165 4.27 -7.60 8.50
CA ARG A 165 4.60 -8.69 9.42
C ARG A 165 4.68 -10.04 8.70
N LEU A 166 3.64 -10.40 7.94
CA LEU A 166 3.60 -11.67 7.22
C LEU A 166 4.71 -11.77 6.16
N GLY A 167 5.02 -10.68 5.45
CA GLY A 167 6.12 -10.68 4.49
C GLY A 167 7.49 -10.86 5.17
N ARG A 168 7.70 -10.26 6.35
CA ARG A 168 8.91 -10.49 7.16
C ARG A 168 9.02 -11.94 7.64
N GLU A 169 7.93 -12.52 8.13
CA GLU A 169 7.86 -13.95 8.53
C GLU A 169 8.11 -14.91 7.36
N LEU A 170 7.76 -14.51 6.14
CA LEU A 170 8.06 -15.26 4.91
C LEU A 170 9.49 -15.03 4.39
N GLY A 171 10.26 -14.10 4.98
CA GLY A 171 11.59 -13.73 4.47
C GLY A 171 11.55 -12.92 3.16
N LEU A 172 10.41 -12.30 2.85
CA LEU A 172 10.17 -11.51 1.63
C LEU A 172 10.51 -10.03 1.85
N ARG A 173 11.76 -9.76 2.22
CA ARG A 173 12.22 -8.42 2.64
C ARG A 173 12.03 -7.36 1.56
N GLU A 174 12.26 -7.70 0.28
CA GLU A 174 12.11 -6.75 -0.83
C GLU A 174 10.65 -6.42 -1.14
N CYS A 175 9.70 -7.26 -0.70
CA CYS A 175 8.26 -7.06 -0.93
C CYS A 175 7.58 -6.20 0.14
N VAL A 176 8.27 -5.90 1.25
CA VAL A 176 7.73 -5.16 2.40
C VAL A 176 8.65 -4.02 2.86
N ARG A 177 9.53 -3.59 1.95
CA ARG A 177 10.51 -2.52 2.18
C ARG A 177 9.95 -1.16 1.80
#